data_AF-A0AAX3SZI9-F1
#
_entry.id   AF-A0AAX3SZI9-F1
#
_cell.length_a   1.000
_cell.length_b   1.000
_cell.length_c   1.000
_cell.angle_alpha   90.00
_cell.angle_beta   90.00
_cell.angle_gamma   90.00
#
_symmetry.space_group_name_H-M   'P 1'
#
loop_
_entity.id
_entity.type
_entity.pdbx_description
1 polymer ?
#
loop_
_entity_poly.entity_id
_entity_poly.type
_entity_poly.pdbx_seq_one_letter_code
_entity_poly.pdbx_strand_id
1 'polypeptide(L)'
;MEIIRIRSYLKKIKWYLLWLFVALGLVTIIFIIIFLALKNISSQDKLIYCSIFLVVNLIILFINYLIIKNPFIFSKIYYYDNEKNRLRLSLYFYFFVLIITIVFFFLTLISIQLILKTTFSLVIKQLWYVGLGCVLWSCAIIGGFNTINLIILNKPISPQKSTA
;
A
#
# COMPACT_ATOMS: atom_id res chain seq x y z
N MET A 1 12.11 -22.52 -6.08
CA MET A 1 10.64 -22.50 -6.17
C MET A 1 10.27 -22.64 -7.64
N GLU A 2 9.56 -23.68 -8.04
CA GLU A 2 9.22 -23.89 -9.46
C GLU A 2 8.45 -22.67 -9.99
N ILE A 3 8.91 -22.11 -11.12
CA ILE A 3 8.28 -20.97 -11.82
C ILE A 3 6.78 -21.23 -12.05
N ILE A 4 6.41 -22.50 -12.21
CA ILE A 4 5.04 -22.99 -12.39
C ILE A 4 4.14 -22.64 -11.19
N ARG A 5 4.65 -22.78 -9.95
CA ARG A 5 3.86 -22.45 -8.73
C ARG A 5 3.67 -20.95 -8.57
N ILE A 6 4.68 -20.13 -8.87
CA ILE A 6 4.57 -18.66 -8.81
C ILE A 6 3.49 -18.16 -9.76
N ARG A 7 3.46 -18.65 -11.02
CA ARG A 7 2.42 -18.28 -11.99
C ARG A 7 1.01 -18.64 -11.51
N SER A 8 0.85 -19.79 -10.84
CA SER A 8 -0.43 -20.20 -10.25
C SER A 8 -0.88 -19.24 -9.14
N TYR A 9 0.05 -18.88 -8.22
CA TYR A 9 -0.22 -17.91 -7.17
C TYR A 9 -0.58 -16.53 -7.71
N LEU A 10 0.13 -16.05 -8.74
CA LEU A 10 -0.18 -14.75 -9.38
C LEU A 10 -1.57 -14.71 -10.00
N LYS A 11 -2.01 -15.79 -10.65
CA LYS A 11 -3.39 -15.88 -11.18
C LYS A 11 -4.43 -15.77 -10.07
N LYS A 12 -4.16 -16.38 -8.91
CA LYS A 12 -5.07 -16.35 -7.75
C LYS A 12 -5.19 -14.95 -7.14
N ILE A 13 -4.12 -14.14 -7.21
CA ILE A 13 -4.06 -12.83 -6.52
C ILE A 13 -4.50 -11.66 -7.40
N LYS A 14 -4.47 -11.79 -8.73
CA LYS A 14 -4.75 -10.69 -9.67
C LYS A 14 -6.08 -9.98 -9.38
N TRP A 15 -7.12 -10.73 -8.99
CA TRP A 15 -8.43 -10.17 -8.63
C TRP A 15 -8.40 -9.35 -7.34
N TYR A 16 -7.54 -9.66 -6.37
CA TYR A 16 -7.44 -8.89 -5.13
C TYR A 16 -6.83 -7.52 -5.35
N LEU A 17 -5.98 -7.35 -6.36
CA LEU A 17 -5.49 -6.02 -6.72
C LEU A 17 -6.63 -5.12 -7.24
N LEU A 18 -7.58 -5.69 -7.98
CA LEU A 18 -8.78 -4.95 -8.40
C LEU A 18 -9.61 -4.54 -7.18
N TRP A 19 -9.78 -5.43 -6.21
CA TRP A 19 -10.46 -5.10 -4.95
C TRP A 19 -9.73 -4.02 -4.15
N LEU A 20 -8.39 -4.02 -4.15
CA LEU A 20 -7.59 -2.95 -3.54
C LEU A 20 -7.83 -1.61 -4.26
N PHE A 21 -7.86 -1.60 -5.59
CA PHE A 21 -8.17 -0.40 -6.37
C PHE A 21 -9.55 0.16 -6.02
N VAL A 22 -10.57 -0.71 -5.98
CA VAL A 22 -11.94 -0.30 -5.61
C VAL A 22 -11.99 0.24 -4.19
N ALA A 23 -11.35 -0.44 -3.23
CA ALA A 23 -11.30 -0.01 -1.84
C ALA A 23 -10.62 1.36 -1.67
N LEU A 24 -9.45 1.56 -2.29
CA LEU A 24 -8.75 2.84 -2.26
C LEU A 24 -9.54 3.95 -2.97
N GLY A 25 -10.24 3.63 -4.06
CA GLY A 25 -11.15 4.55 -4.74
C GLY A 25 -12.29 5.01 -3.83
N LEU A 26 -12.97 4.08 -3.16
CA LEU A 26 -14.04 4.39 -2.21
C LEU A 26 -13.55 5.24 -1.05
N VAL A 27 -12.40 4.88 -0.44
CA VAL A 27 -11.81 5.68 0.64
C VAL A 27 -11.47 7.08 0.15
N THR A 28 -10.91 7.22 -1.05
CA THR A 28 -10.60 8.53 -1.65
C THR A 28 -11.86 9.38 -1.81
N ILE A 29 -12.96 8.81 -2.31
CA ILE A 29 -14.24 9.52 -2.46
C ILE A 29 -14.76 9.98 -1.10
N ILE A 30 -14.78 9.09 -0.10
CA ILE A 30 -15.23 9.41 1.27
C ILE A 30 -14.40 10.57 1.83
N PHE A 31 -13.08 10.51 1.68
CA PHE A 31 -12.17 11.53 2.18
C PHE A 31 -12.39 12.88 1.50
N ILE A 32 -12.60 12.89 0.18
CA ILE A 32 -12.94 14.12 -0.58
C ILE A 32 -14.24 14.73 -0.05
N ILE A 33 -15.28 13.93 0.18
CA ILE A 33 -16.56 14.43 0.71
C ILE A 33 -16.37 15.07 2.09
N ILE A 34 -15.62 14.40 2.98
CA ILE A 34 -15.32 14.92 4.33
C ILE A 34 -14.56 16.25 4.24
N PHE A 35 -13.53 16.33 3.40
CA PHE A 35 -12.75 17.56 3.22
C PHE A 35 -13.57 18.72 2.63
N LEU A 36 -14.46 18.42 1.68
CA LEU A 36 -15.36 19.43 1.13
C LEU A 36 -16.32 19.99 2.19
N ALA A 37 -16.81 19.14 3.10
CA ALA A 37 -17.73 19.51 4.18
C ALA A 37 -17.09 20.37 5.29
N LEU A 38 -15.76 20.35 5.44
CA LEU A 38 -15.06 21.16 6.46
C LEU A 38 -15.15 22.66 6.14
N LYS A 39 -15.88 23.43 6.94
CA LYS A 39 -16.09 24.87 6.68
C LYS A 39 -14.88 25.77 7.00
N ASN A 40 -13.96 25.30 7.83
CA ASN A 40 -12.88 26.12 8.38
C ASN A 40 -11.58 26.12 7.55
N ILE A 41 -11.59 25.49 6.38
CA ILE A 41 -10.41 25.33 5.51
C ILE A 41 -10.67 26.03 4.18
N SER A 42 -9.67 26.74 3.66
CA SER A 42 -9.77 27.42 2.38
C SER A 42 -10.02 26.42 1.24
N SER A 43 -10.73 26.84 0.18
CA SER A 43 -10.98 25.98 -0.99
C SER A 43 -9.67 25.52 -1.66
N GLN A 44 -8.63 26.35 -1.63
CA GLN A 44 -7.32 26.03 -2.17
C GLN A 44 -6.63 24.92 -1.37
N ASP A 45 -6.63 25.02 -0.04
CA ASP A 45 -6.03 24.00 0.81
C ASP A 45 -6.76 22.66 0.70
N LYS A 46 -8.09 22.69 0.62
CA LYS A 46 -8.91 21.48 0.37
C LYS A 46 -8.49 20.76 -0.91
N LEU A 47 -8.35 21.49 -2.02
CA LEU A 47 -7.92 20.92 -3.30
C LEU A 47 -6.54 20.29 -3.21
N ILE A 48 -5.62 20.94 -2.48
CA ILE A 48 -4.27 20.45 -2.27
C ILE A 48 -4.27 19.15 -1.46
N TYR A 49 -4.95 19.09 -0.31
CA TYR A 49 -5.03 17.88 0.50
C TYR A 49 -5.68 16.71 -0.25
N CYS A 50 -6.76 16.97 -1.00
CA CYS A 50 -7.38 15.95 -1.86
C CYS A 50 -6.42 15.44 -2.94
N SER A 51 -5.66 16.34 -3.57
CA SER A 51 -4.69 15.97 -4.61
C SER A 51 -3.55 15.13 -4.04
N ILE A 52 -2.98 15.52 -2.90
CA ILE A 52 -1.94 14.74 -2.21
C ILE A 52 -2.47 13.36 -1.85
N PHE A 53 -3.66 13.27 -1.27
CA PHE A 53 -4.24 11.99 -0.86
C PHE A 53 -4.48 11.05 -2.05
N LEU A 54 -5.01 11.58 -3.16
CA LEU A 54 -5.23 10.82 -4.39
C LEU A 54 -3.91 10.30 -4.97
N VAL A 55 -2.88 11.16 -5.04
CA VAL A 55 -1.55 10.77 -5.53
C VAL A 55 -0.93 9.70 -4.64
N VAL A 56 -1.00 9.86 -3.31
CA VAL A 56 -0.51 8.85 -2.36
C VAL A 56 -1.19 7.50 -2.57
N ASN A 57 -2.52 7.47 -2.71
CA ASN A 57 -3.25 6.23 -2.95
C ASN A 57 -2.89 5.57 -4.29
N LEU A 58 -2.68 6.36 -5.35
CA LEU A 58 -2.21 5.83 -6.64
C LEU A 58 -0.81 5.23 -6.55
N ILE A 59 0.12 5.88 -5.84
CA ILE A 59 1.46 5.34 -5.64
C ILE A 59 1.41 4.06 -4.80
N ILE A 60 0.61 4.01 -3.73
CA ILE A 60 0.42 2.81 -2.91
C ILE A 60 -0.13 1.66 -3.76
N LEU A 61 -1.13 1.93 -4.60
CA LEU A 61 -1.67 0.93 -5.53
C LEU A 61 -0.60 0.44 -6.49
N PHE A 62 0.18 1.35 -7.06
CA PHE A 62 1.26 1.01 -7.98
C PHE A 62 2.35 0.15 -7.32
N ILE A 63 2.73 0.45 -6.08
CA ILE A 63 3.67 -0.38 -5.31
C ILE A 63 3.11 -1.79 -5.13
N ASN A 64 1.85 -1.93 -4.68
CA ASN A 64 1.23 -3.25 -4.52
C ASN A 64 1.08 -4.00 -5.85
N TYR A 65 0.81 -3.28 -6.94
CA TYR A 65 0.82 -3.83 -8.28
C TYR A 65 2.21 -4.38 -8.66
N LEU A 66 3.28 -3.63 -8.39
CA LEU A 66 4.66 -4.08 -8.66
C LEU A 66 5.02 -5.31 -7.83
N ILE A 67 4.66 -5.34 -6.55
CA ILE A 67 4.88 -6.49 -5.66
C ILE A 67 4.26 -7.76 -6.25
N ILE A 68 3.00 -7.68 -6.71
CA ILE A 68 2.31 -8.83 -7.27
C ILE A 68 2.84 -9.15 -8.67
N LYS A 69 2.85 -8.19 -9.59
CA LYS A 69 3.09 -8.47 -11.00
C LYS A 69 4.54 -8.83 -11.31
N ASN A 70 5.50 -8.35 -10.53
CA ASN A 70 6.90 -8.66 -10.74
C ASN A 70 7.28 -9.97 -10.02
N PRO A 71 7.52 -11.08 -10.75
CA PRO A 71 7.80 -12.38 -10.13
C PRO A 71 9.07 -12.40 -9.29
N PHE A 72 10.07 -11.57 -9.64
CA PHE A 72 11.31 -11.45 -8.87
C PHE A 72 11.05 -10.80 -7.51
N ILE A 73 10.32 -9.67 -7.49
CA ILE A 73 9.93 -8.99 -6.25
C ILE A 73 9.01 -9.90 -5.43
N PHE A 74 8.02 -10.54 -6.07
CA PHE A 74 7.12 -11.47 -5.42
C PHE A 74 7.86 -12.60 -4.70
N SER A 75 8.84 -13.23 -5.36
CA SER A 75 9.65 -14.32 -4.77
C SER A 75 10.55 -13.86 -3.62
N LYS A 76 10.95 -12.58 -3.59
CA LYS A 76 11.71 -12.00 -2.48
C LYS A 76 10.83 -11.64 -1.29
N ILE A 77 9.58 -11.24 -1.55
CA ILE A 77 8.60 -10.88 -0.52
C ILE A 77 7.95 -12.13 0.07
N TYR A 78 7.56 -13.08 -0.76
CA TYR A 78 6.91 -14.32 -0.38
C TYR A 78 7.86 -15.51 -0.57
N TYR A 79 8.26 -16.15 0.53
CA TYR A 79 9.02 -17.39 0.48
C TYR A 79 8.18 -18.56 1.01
N TYR A 80 8.45 -19.76 0.51
CA TYR A 80 7.80 -20.98 1.01
C TYR A 80 8.65 -21.61 2.11
N ASP A 81 8.07 -21.73 3.30
CA ASP A 81 8.66 -22.40 4.45
C ASP A 81 8.33 -23.90 4.35
N ASN A 82 9.34 -24.71 3.99
CA ASN A 82 9.19 -26.16 3.82
C ASN A 82 8.87 -26.87 5.14
N GLU A 83 9.39 -26.39 6.27
CA GLU A 83 9.14 -27.02 7.58
C GLU A 83 7.67 -26.88 7.98
N LYS A 84 7.07 -25.72 7.66
CA LYS A 84 5.70 -25.39 8.02
C LYS A 84 4.70 -25.56 6.89
N ASN A 85 5.17 -26.01 5.72
CA ASN A 85 4.40 -26.16 4.48
C ASN A 85 3.51 -24.94 4.14
N ARG A 86 4.02 -23.72 4.37
CA ARG A 86 3.26 -22.47 4.20
C ARG A 86 4.12 -21.35 3.62
N LEU A 87 3.51 -20.46 2.86
CA LEU A 87 4.10 -19.19 2.44
C LEU A 87 4.24 -18.24 3.63
N ARG A 88 5.33 -17.48 3.65
CA ARG A 88 5.64 -16.46 4.65
C ARG A 88 6.18 -15.19 4.01
N LEU A 89 6.01 -14.06 4.72
CA LEU A 89 6.65 -12.81 4.35
C LEU A 89 8.12 -12.83 4.78
N SER A 90 9.01 -12.49 3.86
CA SER A 90 10.44 -12.34 4.09
C SER A 90 10.75 -11.06 4.88
N LEU A 91 11.86 -11.04 5.61
CA LEU A 91 12.43 -9.82 6.20
C LEU A 91 12.59 -8.69 5.16
N TYR A 92 12.87 -9.06 3.91
CA TYR A 92 12.95 -8.12 2.79
C TYR A 92 11.68 -7.26 2.64
N PHE A 93 10.50 -7.83 2.90
CA PHE A 93 9.24 -7.09 2.82
C PHE A 93 9.19 -5.94 3.83
N TYR A 94 9.60 -6.20 5.07
CA TYR A 94 9.57 -5.21 6.14
C TYR A 94 10.57 -4.07 5.87
N PHE A 95 11.77 -4.40 5.40
CA PHE A 95 12.76 -3.39 4.97
C PHE A 95 12.25 -2.57 3.77
N PHE A 96 11.63 -3.22 2.79
CA PHE A 96 11.06 -2.54 1.63
C PHE A 96 9.96 -1.55 2.03
N VAL A 97 9.03 -1.97 2.89
CA VAL A 97 7.97 -1.10 3.42
C VAL A 97 8.55 0.05 4.22
N LEU A 98 9.58 -0.19 5.05
CA LEU A 98 10.26 0.86 5.82
C LEU A 98 10.90 1.92 4.92
N ILE A 99 11.57 1.52 3.84
CA ILE A 99 12.18 2.46 2.90
C ILE A 99 11.11 3.33 2.24
N ILE A 100 10.03 2.71 1.75
CA ILE A 100 8.92 3.44 1.12
C ILE A 100 8.31 4.45 2.09
N THR A 101 8.11 4.06 3.34
CA THR A 101 7.45 4.93 4.32
C THR A 101 8.33 6.10 4.71
N ILE A 102 9.63 5.90 4.88
CA ILE A 102 10.58 7.00 5.09
C ILE A 102 10.54 7.97 3.89
N VAL A 103 10.54 7.44 2.66
CA VAL A 103 10.45 8.27 1.45
C VAL A 103 9.15 9.07 1.43
N PHE A 104 8.01 8.46 1.73
CA PHE A 104 6.73 9.17 1.81
C PHE A 104 6.69 10.21 2.91
N PHE A 105 7.29 9.94 4.08
CA PHE A 105 7.37 10.92 5.16
C PHE A 105 8.02 12.21 4.66
N PHE A 106 9.22 12.11 4.10
CA PHE A 106 9.96 13.28 3.63
C PHE A 106 9.32 13.94 2.42
N LEU A 107 8.78 13.17 1.47
CA LEU A 107 8.06 13.73 0.32
C LEU A 107 6.84 14.53 0.74
N THR A 108 6.07 14.05 1.71
CA THR A 108 4.91 14.78 2.24
C THR A 108 5.36 16.08 2.89
N LEU A 109 6.41 16.07 3.72
CA LEU A 109 6.91 17.29 4.35
C LEU A 109 7.48 18.30 3.35
N ILE A 110 8.23 17.84 2.35
CA ILE A 110 8.75 18.71 1.27
C ILE A 110 7.58 19.30 0.47
N SER A 111 6.56 18.50 0.16
CA SER A 111 5.38 18.98 -0.57
C SER A 111 4.67 20.09 0.21
N ILE A 112 4.43 19.87 1.51
CA ILE A 112 3.82 20.87 2.40
C ILE A 112 4.68 22.14 2.47
N GLN A 113 5.99 22.01 2.57
CA GLN A 113 6.91 23.15 2.58
C GLN A 113 6.75 24.01 1.32
N LEU A 114 6.73 23.37 0.14
CA LEU A 114 6.58 24.06 -1.14
C LEU A 114 5.22 24.75 -1.26
N ILE A 115 4.15 24.08 -0.80
CA ILE A 115 2.78 24.60 -0.82
C ILE A 115 2.64 25.83 0.08
N LEU A 116 3.10 25.72 1.33
CA LEU A 116 2.96 26.79 2.32
C LEU A 116 4.02 27.88 2.18
N LYS A 117 4.96 27.73 1.24
CA LYS A 117 6.09 28.64 1.01
C LYS A 117 6.82 29.00 2.31
N THR A 118 7.06 28.00 3.15
CA THR A 118 7.66 28.16 4.48
C THR A 118 8.99 27.42 4.59
N THR A 119 9.66 27.50 5.74
CA THR A 119 10.93 26.80 5.98
C THR A 119 10.69 25.35 6.41
N PHE A 120 11.54 24.44 5.95
CA PHE A 120 11.46 23.02 6.30
C PHE A 120 11.47 22.78 7.82
N SER A 121 12.28 23.54 8.56
CA SER A 121 12.34 23.44 10.02
C SER A 121 10.98 23.73 10.68
N LEU A 122 10.21 24.68 10.15
CA LEU A 122 8.89 25.03 10.68
C LEU A 122 7.87 23.94 10.34
N VAL A 123 7.93 23.39 9.12
CA VAL A 123 7.10 22.24 8.71
C VAL A 123 7.37 21.00 9.57
N ILE A 124 8.62 20.66 9.84
CA ILE A 124 8.93 19.54 10.75
C ILE A 124 8.37 19.80 12.14
N LYS A 125 8.57 20.99 12.71
CA LYS A 125 8.13 21.26 14.08
C LYS A 125 6.61 21.23 14.23
N GLN A 126 5.89 21.75 13.24
CA GLN A 126 4.45 21.99 13.37
C GLN A 126 3.58 21.01 12.58
N LEU A 127 4.08 20.37 11.53
CA LEU A 127 3.28 19.58 10.57
C LEU A 127 3.84 18.16 10.35
N TRP A 128 4.80 17.69 11.16
CA TRP A 128 5.33 16.33 11.07
C TRP A 128 4.25 15.25 11.16
N TYR A 129 3.18 15.51 11.91
CA TYR A 129 2.06 14.57 12.09
C TYR A 129 1.34 14.26 10.78
N VAL A 130 1.34 15.19 9.81
CA VAL A 130 0.75 14.97 8.48
C VAL A 130 1.58 13.94 7.71
N GLY A 131 2.91 14.09 7.75
CA GLY A 131 3.83 13.10 7.19
C GLY A 131 3.68 11.73 7.86
N LEU A 132 3.56 11.71 9.20
CA LEU A 132 3.34 10.48 9.96
C LEU A 132 2.00 9.82 9.59
N GLY A 133 0.94 10.59 9.37
CA GLY A 133 -0.35 10.08 8.91
C GLY A 133 -0.25 9.36 7.56
N CYS A 134 0.45 9.96 6.59
CA CYS A 134 0.71 9.32 5.30
C CYS A 134 1.55 8.03 5.43
N VAL A 135 2.53 8.02 6.33
CA VAL A 135 3.34 6.84 6.64
C VAL A 135 2.47 5.71 7.18
N LEU A 136 1.67 5.98 8.21
CA LEU A 136 0.82 4.99 8.85
C LEU A 136 -0.22 4.43 7.86
N TRP A 137 -0.80 5.30 7.04
CA TRP A 137 -1.71 4.90 5.97
C TRP A 137 -1.02 3.97 4.97
N SER A 138 0.19 4.32 4.52
CA SER A 138 0.95 3.51 3.56
C SER A 138 1.34 2.15 4.14
N CYS A 139 1.80 2.12 5.41
CA CYS A 139 2.06 0.88 6.15
C CYS A 139 0.82 0.00 6.24
N ALA A 140 -0.32 0.58 6.61
CA ALA A 140 -1.56 -0.15 6.79
C ALA A 140 -2.04 -0.77 5.47
N ILE A 141 -1.97 -0.02 4.37
CA ILE A 141 -2.41 -0.52 3.07
C ILE A 141 -1.42 -1.54 2.50
N ILE A 142 -0.13 -1.24 2.42
CA ILE A 142 0.87 -2.17 1.85
C ILE A 142 0.99 -3.41 2.74
N GLY A 143 1.17 -3.22 4.05
CA GLY A 143 1.26 -4.30 5.03
C GLY A 143 0.00 -5.15 5.11
N GLY A 144 -1.16 -4.50 5.29
CA GLY A 144 -2.45 -5.16 5.42
C GLY A 144 -2.81 -5.95 4.16
N PHE A 145 -2.65 -5.36 2.97
CA PHE A 145 -2.96 -6.04 1.72
C PHE A 145 -2.07 -7.26 1.48
N ASN A 146 -0.75 -7.15 1.70
CA ASN A 146 0.15 -8.28 1.51
C ASN A 146 -0.08 -9.39 2.55
N THR A 147 -0.50 -9.04 3.76
CA THR A 147 -0.90 -9.99 4.82
C THR A 147 -2.20 -10.72 4.46
N ILE A 148 -3.22 -10.01 3.97
CA ILE A 148 -4.47 -10.62 3.48
C ILE A 148 -4.17 -11.60 2.34
N ASN A 149 -3.33 -11.19 1.38
CA ASN A 149 -2.91 -12.08 0.30
C ASN A 149 -2.19 -13.33 0.83
N LEU A 150 -1.30 -13.18 1.82
CA LEU A 150 -0.61 -14.31 2.45
C LEU A 150 -1.60 -15.33 3.06
N ILE A 151 -2.62 -14.85 3.78
CA ILE A 151 -3.66 -15.69 4.37
C ILE A 151 -4.39 -16.49 3.29
N ILE A 152 -4.74 -15.84 2.17
CA ILE A 152 -5.48 -16.46 1.07
C ILE A 152 -4.62 -17.49 0.32
N LEU A 153 -3.34 -17.21 0.13
CA LEU A 153 -2.42 -18.12 -0.54
C LEU A 153 -2.13 -19.37 0.27
N ASN A 154 -2.15 -19.24 1.60
CA ASN A 154 -1.98 -20.34 2.53
C ASN A 154 -3.26 -21.14 2.81
N LYS A 155 -4.43 -20.70 2.32
CA LYS A 155 -5.64 -21.53 2.42
C LYS A 155 -5.41 -22.85 1.65
N PRO A 156 -5.63 -24.01 2.29
CA PRO A 156 -5.48 -25.29 1.62
C PRO A 156 -6.35 -25.33 0.38
N ILE A 157 -5.79 -25.83 -0.72
CA ILE A 157 -6.55 -26.10 -1.93
C ILE A 157 -7.46 -27.27 -1.57
N SER A 158 -8.78 -27.07 -1.63
CA SER A 158 -9.76 -28.15 -1.46
C SER A 158 -9.34 -29.32 -2.36
N PRO A 159 -9.34 -30.57 -1.87
CA PRO A 159 -8.99 -31.70 -2.72
C PRO A 159 -9.85 -31.62 -3.98
N GLN A 160 -9.20 -31.58 -5.15
CA GLN A 160 -9.91 -31.73 -6.41
C GLN A 160 -10.67 -33.05 -6.28
N LYS A 161 -12.00 -33.01 -6.44
CA LYS A 161 -12.79 -34.23 -6.61
C LYS A 161 -12.06 -35.03 -7.69
N SER A 162 -11.49 -36.18 -7.31
CA SER A 162 -11.01 -37.13 -8.29
C SER A 162 -12.24 -37.53 -9.08
N THR A 163 -12.34 -37.06 -10.32
CA THR A 163 -13.15 -37.73 -11.32
C THR A 163 -12.44 -39.06 -11.57
N ALA A 164 -12.77 -40.04 -10.72
CA ALA A 164 -12.62 -41.46 -11.00
C ALA A 164 -13.69 -41.85 -12.02
#